data_AF-A0A9W3BHM9-F1
#
_entry.id   AF-A0A9W3BHM9-F1
#
_cell.length_a   1.000
_cell.length_b   1.000
_cell.length_c   1.000
_cell.angle_alpha   90.00
_cell.angle_beta   90.00
_cell.angle_gamma   90.00
#
_symmetry.space_group_name_H-M   'P 1'
#
loop_
_entity.id
_entity.type
_entity.pdbx_description
1 polymer ?
#
loop_
_entity_poly.entity_id
_entity_poly.type
_entity_poly.pdbx_seq_one_letter_code
_entity_poly.pdbx_strand_id
1 'polypeptide(L)'
;MKTALILLVTLLCVATMMAQDDQSCAGNVLSTMFNAAPCVIEGVEYADGERTPDPCNRCWCGNGEVYCNRMGCPRADNDRPVLS
;
A
#
# COMPACT_ATOMS: atom_id res chain seq x y z
N MET A 1 16.01 -11.33 -28.22
CA MET A 1 14.63 -11.68 -28.63
C MET A 1 13.58 -11.14 -27.67
N LYS A 2 13.71 -11.39 -26.35
CA LYS A 2 12.78 -10.86 -25.32
C LYS A 2 12.74 -9.32 -25.27
N THR A 3 13.88 -8.65 -25.43
CA THR A 3 14.00 -7.18 -25.45
C THR A 3 13.27 -6.53 -26.63
N ALA A 4 13.34 -7.13 -27.82
CA ALA A 4 12.63 -6.64 -29.00
C ALA A 4 11.10 -6.78 -28.85
N LEU A 5 10.65 -7.87 -28.21
CA LEU A 5 9.24 -8.11 -27.93
C LEU A 5 8.69 -7.09 -26.92
N ILE A 6 9.47 -6.75 -25.89
CA ILE A 6 9.11 -5.71 -24.90
C ILE A 6 8.97 -4.34 -25.59
N LEU A 7 9.94 -3.96 -26.43
CA LEU A 7 9.90 -2.69 -27.19
C LEU A 7 8.66 -2.61 -28.11
N LEU A 8 8.33 -3.71 -28.80
CA LEU A 8 7.13 -3.80 -29.65
C LEU A 8 5.83 -3.63 -28.86
N VAL A 9 5.72 -4.30 -27.71
CA VAL A 9 4.53 -4.22 -26.84
C VAL A 9 4.37 -2.81 -26.27
N THR A 10 5.47 -2.14 -25.87
CA THR A 10 5.41 -0.76 -25.38
C THR A 10 4.97 0.24 -26.45
N LEU A 11 5.44 0.09 -27.69
CA LEU A 11 5.05 0.95 -28.81
C LEU A 11 3.56 0.81 -29.17
N LEU A 12 3.04 -0.42 -29.13
CA LEU A 12 1.62 -0.69 -29.36
C LEU A 12 0.74 -0.09 -28.25
N CYS A 13 1.16 -0.18 -26.98
CA CYS A 13 0.43 0.40 -25.85
C CYS A 13 0.36 1.93 -25.94
N VAL A 14 1.47 2.60 -26.27
CA VAL A 14 1.51 4.07 -26.44
C VAL A 14 0.63 4.52 -27.60
N ALA A 15 0.57 3.75 -28.68
CA ALA A 15 -0.32 4.04 -29.81
C ALA A 15 -1.82 3.94 -29.43
N THR A 16 -2.17 3.09 -28.45
CA THR A 16 -3.56 2.94 -27.97
C THR A 16 -3.95 3.92 -26.85
N MET A 17 -3.00 4.66 -26.25
CA MET A 17 -3.23 5.57 -25.12
C MET A 17 -4.00 6.87 -25.44
N MET A 18 -4.49 7.05 -26.68
CA MET A 18 -5.31 8.22 -27.05
C MET A 18 -6.82 7.94 -26.98
N ALA A 19 -7.24 6.75 -26.54
CA ALA A 19 -8.64 6.36 -26.49
C ALA A 19 -8.95 5.55 -25.21
N GLN A 20 -9.61 6.21 -24.27
CA GLN A 20 -10.45 5.66 -23.20
C GLN A 20 -9.75 5.14 -21.93
N ASP A 21 -10.17 5.70 -20.79
CA ASP A 21 -10.12 5.14 -19.44
C ASP A 21 -10.51 3.64 -19.45
N ASP A 22 -9.52 2.75 -19.55
CA ASP A 22 -9.59 1.42 -18.95
C ASP A 22 -8.17 0.88 -18.72
N GLN A 23 -7.83 0.72 -17.44
CA GLN A 23 -6.51 0.43 -16.89
C GLN A 23 -6.09 -1.02 -17.18
N SER A 24 -5.89 -1.40 -18.45
CA SER A 24 -5.55 -2.78 -18.83
C SER A 24 -4.14 -3.00 -19.39
N CYS A 25 -3.40 -1.95 -19.80
CA CYS A 25 -2.00 -2.09 -20.23
C CYS A 25 -0.97 -1.56 -19.22
N ALA A 26 -1.44 -0.96 -18.12
CA ALA A 26 -0.61 -0.47 -17.02
C ALA A 26 -0.78 -1.28 -15.72
N GLY A 27 -1.63 -2.33 -15.71
CA GLY A 27 -1.93 -3.10 -14.49
C GLY A 27 -0.76 -3.89 -13.91
N ASN A 28 0.32 -4.07 -14.69
CA ASN A 28 1.47 -4.90 -14.30
C ASN A 28 2.80 -4.15 -14.45
N VAL A 29 2.87 -3.16 -15.34
CA VAL A 29 4.12 -2.44 -15.68
C VAL A 29 4.28 -1.17 -14.83
N LEU A 30 3.19 -0.44 -14.57
CA LEU A 30 3.20 0.70 -13.65
C LEU A 30 3.29 0.22 -12.20
N SER A 31 2.59 -0.87 -11.87
CA SER A 31 2.68 -1.56 -10.58
C SER A 31 4.13 -1.98 -10.28
N THR A 32 4.90 -2.48 -11.26
CA THR A 32 6.33 -2.81 -11.05
C THR A 32 7.25 -1.61 -10.84
N MET A 33 6.86 -0.39 -11.21
CA MET A 33 7.69 0.82 -11.08
C MET A 33 7.22 1.78 -9.98
N PHE A 34 5.96 1.65 -9.53
CA PHE A 34 5.35 2.35 -8.41
C PHE A 34 4.83 1.31 -7.39
N ASN A 35 5.60 0.24 -7.16
CA ASN A 35 5.34 -0.68 -6.07
C ASN A 35 5.75 0.04 -4.78
N ALA A 36 4.82 0.80 -4.21
CA ALA A 36 4.96 1.19 -2.83
C ALA A 36 5.08 -0.10 -2.01
N ALA A 37 6.21 -0.25 -1.31
CA ALA A 37 6.52 -1.50 -0.63
C ALA A 37 5.43 -1.84 0.40
N PRO A 38 5.02 -3.12 0.51
CA PRO A 38 4.10 -3.51 1.56
C PRO A 38 4.81 -3.49 2.92
N CYS A 39 4.04 -3.28 3.98
CA CYS A 39 4.52 -3.42 5.34
C CYS A 39 4.27 -4.83 5.84
N VAL A 40 5.21 -5.41 6.58
CA VAL A 40 5.03 -6.72 7.22
C VAL A 40 4.96 -6.53 8.73
N ILE A 41 3.78 -6.75 9.31
CA ILE A 41 3.53 -6.61 10.75
C ILE A 41 3.11 -7.99 11.27
N GLU A 42 3.89 -8.56 12.17
CA GLU A 42 3.65 -9.90 12.74
C GLU A 42 3.48 -11.01 11.67
N GLY A 43 4.12 -10.85 10.51
CA GLY A 43 4.02 -11.80 9.39
C GLY A 43 2.80 -11.60 8.49
N VAL A 44 1.98 -10.57 8.75
CA VAL A 44 0.87 -10.17 7.89
C VAL A 44 1.32 -9.02 6.99
N GLU A 45 1.08 -9.15 5.69
CA GLU A 45 1.36 -8.12 4.70
C GLU A 45 0.21 -7.10 4.65
N TYR A 46 0.56 -5.82 4.72
CA TYR A 46 -0.34 -4.68 4.56
C TYR A 46 0.08 -3.89 3.33
N ALA A 47 -0.87 -3.63 2.43
CA ALA A 47 -0.62 -2.85 1.22
C ALA A 47 -0.34 -1.38 1.57
N ASP A 48 0.31 -0.66 0.65
CA ASP A 48 0.46 0.79 0.78
C ASP A 48 -0.90 1.48 0.92
N GLY A 49 -1.01 2.36 1.90
CA GLY A 49 -2.25 3.03 2.30
C GLY A 49 -3.18 2.21 3.21
N GLU A 50 -2.88 0.93 3.44
CA GLU A 50 -3.71 0.06 4.29
C GLU A 50 -3.56 0.41 5.77
N ARG A 51 -4.67 0.30 6.51
CA ARG A 51 -4.67 0.51 7.96
C ARG A 51 -4.13 -0.71 8.69
N THR A 52 -3.21 -0.47 9.61
CA THR A 52 -2.64 -1.51 10.45
C THR A 52 -3.55 -1.76 11.68
N PRO A 53 -3.47 -2.92 12.33
CA PRO A 53 -4.36 -3.30 13.44
C PRO A 53 -3.95 -2.66 14.79
N ASP A 54 -3.44 -1.42 14.81
CA ASP A 54 -3.13 -0.74 16.08
C ASP A 54 -4.44 -0.35 16.80
N PRO A 55 -4.70 -0.86 18.02
CA PRO A 55 -5.94 -0.61 18.75
C PRO A 55 -6.00 0.80 19.38
N CYS A 56 -4.88 1.50 19.45
CA CYS A 56 -4.77 2.81 20.07
C CYS A 56 -4.60 3.93 19.04
N ASN A 57 -3.61 3.79 18.16
CA ASN A 57 -3.22 4.85 17.24
C ASN A 57 -3.85 4.62 15.87
N ARG A 58 -4.13 5.72 15.16
CA ARG A 58 -4.48 5.64 13.74
C ARG A 58 -3.19 5.45 12.94
N CYS A 59 -2.89 4.20 12.60
CA CYS A 59 -1.71 3.83 11.84
C CYS A 59 -2.07 3.36 10.40
N TRP A 60 -1.16 3.57 9.47
CA TRP A 60 -1.25 3.09 8.10
C TRP A 60 0.12 2.71 7.54
N CYS A 61 0.14 1.78 6.60
CA CYS A 61 1.33 1.45 5.83
C CYS A 61 1.58 2.49 4.75
N GLY A 62 2.82 2.92 4.57
CA GLY A 62 3.25 3.78 3.47
C GLY A 62 4.66 3.40 3.03
N ASN A 63 4.84 3.01 1.77
CA ASN A 63 6.15 2.68 1.18
C ASN A 63 7.05 1.75 2.04
N GLY A 64 6.47 0.74 2.68
CA GLY A 64 7.17 -0.24 3.50
C GLY A 64 7.41 0.20 4.95
N GLU A 65 6.96 1.40 5.32
CA GLU A 65 7.03 1.94 6.68
C GLU A 65 5.63 2.12 7.28
N VAL A 66 5.53 1.99 8.60
CA VAL A 66 4.28 2.24 9.32
C VAL A 66 4.27 3.67 9.85
N TYR A 67 3.28 4.45 9.43
CA TYR A 67 3.05 5.80 9.90
C TYR A 67 1.88 5.82 10.88
N CYS A 68 2.05 6.50 12.02
CA CYS A 68 1.05 6.55 13.08
C CYS A 68 0.81 7.98 13.57
N ASN A 69 -0.46 8.36 13.70
CA ASN A 69 -0.82 9.52 14.48
C ASN A 69 -0.79 9.13 15.96
N ARG A 70 0.31 9.45 16.64
CA ARG A 70 0.47 9.18 18.07
C ARG A 70 -0.50 10.05 18.86
N MET A 71 -1.56 9.43 19.36
CA MET A 71 -2.36 10.01 20.44
C MET A 71 -1.88 9.42 21.76
N GLY A 72 -2.13 10.11 22.87
CA GLY A 72 -1.89 9.53 24.19
C GLY A 72 -2.76 8.30 24.34
N CYS A 73 -2.18 7.10 24.21
CA CYS A 73 -2.90 5.87 24.49
C CYS A 73 -3.32 5.90 25.95
N PRO A 74 -4.61 5.73 26.28
CA PRO A 74 -4.94 5.34 27.64
C PRO A 74 -4.12 4.08 27.91
N ARG A 75 -3.29 4.13 28.97
CA ARG A 75 -2.66 2.90 29.47
C ARG A 75 -3.80 1.92 29.69
N ALA A 76 -3.64 0.65 29.30
CA ALA A 76 -4.57 -0.38 29.71
C ALA A 76 -4.54 -0.47 31.24
N ASP A 77 -5.34 0.36 31.90
CA ASP A 77 -5.56 0.34 33.33
C ASP A 77 -6.51 -0.82 33.63
N ASN A 78 -6.01 -2.04 33.42
CA ASN A 78 -6.63 -3.27 33.89
C ASN A 78 -6.67 -3.39 35.43
N ASP A 79 -6.41 -2.31 36.18
CA ASP A 79 -6.30 -2.31 37.65
C ASP A 79 -6.98 -1.13 38.36
N ARG A 80 -7.84 -0.33 37.71
CA ARG A 80 -8.65 0.66 38.45
C ARG A 80 -10.09 0.21 38.61
N PRO A 81 -10.51 -0.27 39.80
CA PRO A 81 -11.93 -0.31 40.10
C PRO A 81 -12.43 1.13 40.09
N VAL A 82 -13.52 1.35 39.34
CA VAL A 82 -14.29 2.59 39.38
C VAL A 82 -14.85 2.71 40.79
N LEU A 83 -14.13 3.41 41.66
CA LEU A 83 -14.68 3.89 42.91
C LEU A 83 -15.46 5.17 42.62
N SER A 84 -16.77 5.01 42.85
CA SER A 84 -17.84 5.99 42.91
C SER A 84 -17.46 7.34 43.49
#